data_AF-A0A958H2T8-F1
#
_entry.id   AF-A0A958H2T8-F1
#
_cell.length_a   1.000
_cell.length_b   1.000
_cell.length_c   1.000
_cell.angle_alpha   90.00
_cell.angle_beta   90.00
_cell.angle_gamma   90.00
#
_symmetry.space_group_name_H-M   'P 1'
#
loop_
_entity.id
_entity.type
_entity.pdbx_description
1 polymer ?
#
loop_
_entity_poly.entity_id
_entity_poly.type
_entity_poly.pdbx_seq_one_letter_code
_entity_poly.pdbx_strand_id
1 'polypeptide(L)'
;MPTLNQTKTTSKKLNGSNGHHANGVAGPKANALNDLGEKIFLDRYALKDAKKETVAVGDTVIVAVNVETGQREIGVVKTRDDQQLTIELRDGAVVERQLEHIDKPLETRPEQMLDRVARGIAEVEAPDKQAEWQQKFRWLLDDWKFVPGGRILTAAGTDQNLTFYNCYVIPSPHDSREGIMTTLTQMTEIMSRGGGVGINISSLRPHHAYVRGVNG
;
A
#
# COMPACT_ATOMS: atom_id res chain seq x y z
N MET A 1 -3.23 -76.75 9.76
CA MET A 1 -4.27 -77.54 10.43
C MET A 1 -4.97 -76.66 11.46
N PRO A 2 -6.30 -76.82 11.68
CA PRO A 2 -7.24 -75.69 11.63
C PRO A 2 -8.05 -75.46 12.93
N THR A 3 -8.90 -74.40 12.91
CA THR A 3 -10.11 -74.09 13.73
C THR A 3 -9.89 -73.72 15.22
N LEU A 4 -10.61 -72.80 15.89
CA LEU A 4 -12.03 -72.38 15.91
C LEU A 4 -12.14 -70.86 16.18
N ASN A 5 -12.93 -70.04 15.47
CA ASN A 5 -14.39 -69.80 15.50
C ASN A 5 -15.02 -69.10 16.75
N GLN A 6 -15.45 -67.86 16.51
CA GLN A 6 -16.79 -67.27 16.77
C GLN A 6 -17.21 -66.60 18.11
N THR A 7 -17.67 -65.35 17.90
CA THR A 7 -18.88 -64.64 18.40
C THR A 7 -19.04 -64.26 19.88
N LYS A 8 -19.12 -62.93 20.12
CA LYS A 8 -20.12 -62.35 21.03
C LYS A 8 -20.79 -61.12 20.40
N THR A 9 -22.11 -61.20 20.41
CA THR A 9 -23.11 -60.23 19.95
C THR A 9 -23.48 -59.25 21.07
N THR A 10 -24.22 -58.18 20.72
CA THR A 10 -24.96 -57.17 21.51
C THR A 10 -24.16 -55.92 21.94
N SER A 11 -24.60 -54.67 21.75
CA SER A 11 -25.97 -54.13 21.72
C SER A 11 -26.10 -52.86 20.85
N LYS A 12 -27.26 -52.72 20.18
CA LYS A 12 -27.80 -51.50 19.59
C LYS A 12 -27.82 -50.33 20.59
N LYS A 13 -27.48 -49.13 20.12
CA LYS A 13 -28.17 -47.88 20.46
C LYS A 13 -28.37 -47.04 19.20
N LEU A 14 -29.63 -46.93 18.79
CA LEU A 14 -30.15 -45.85 17.96
C LEU A 14 -30.39 -44.64 18.86
N ASN A 15 -30.06 -43.46 18.35
CA ASN A 15 -30.56 -42.10 18.67
C ASN A 15 -29.43 -41.17 18.20
N GLY A 16 -29.61 -40.17 17.36
CA GLY A 16 -30.77 -39.38 17.02
C GLY A 16 -30.18 -38.06 16.54
N SER A 17 -30.73 -37.53 15.46
CA SER A 17 -30.44 -36.23 14.86
C SER A 17 -30.11 -35.13 15.87
N ASN A 18 -29.06 -34.36 15.57
CA ASN A 18 -29.14 -32.89 15.64
C ASN A 18 -28.02 -32.28 14.79
N GLY A 19 -28.40 -31.92 13.57
CA GLY A 19 -27.63 -30.97 12.78
C GLY A 19 -27.53 -29.67 13.56
N HIS A 20 -26.33 -29.40 14.06
CA HIS A 20 -25.95 -28.03 14.35
C HIS A 20 -25.46 -27.42 13.04
N HIS A 21 -26.40 -26.86 12.29
CA HIS A 21 -26.11 -25.70 11.48
C HIS A 21 -25.63 -24.60 12.44
N ALA A 22 -24.34 -24.62 12.75
CA ALA A 22 -23.67 -23.44 13.25
C ALA A 22 -23.71 -22.43 12.09
N ASN A 23 -24.74 -21.59 12.09
CA ASN A 23 -24.68 -20.29 11.45
C ASN A 23 -23.52 -19.55 12.12
N GLY A 24 -22.31 -19.78 11.60
CA GLY A 24 -21.17 -18.94 11.86
C GLY A 24 -21.54 -17.58 11.30
N VAL A 25 -22.02 -16.69 12.16
CA VAL A 25 -21.90 -15.26 11.91
C VAL A 25 -20.41 -15.05 11.72
N ALA A 26 -19.99 -14.90 10.47
CA ALA A 26 -18.62 -14.60 10.14
C ALA A 26 -18.25 -13.39 10.99
N GLY A 27 -17.31 -13.57 11.93
CA GLY A 27 -16.73 -12.45 12.66
C GLY A 27 -16.24 -11.40 11.66
N PRO A 28 -16.11 -10.13 12.07
CA PRO A 28 -15.61 -9.10 11.18
C PRO A 28 -14.35 -9.62 10.47
N LYS A 29 -14.36 -9.60 9.13
CA LYS A 29 -13.22 -10.06 8.34
C LYS A 29 -11.98 -9.32 8.85
N ALA A 30 -10.92 -10.07 9.17
CA ALA A 30 -9.64 -9.49 9.57
C ALA A 30 -9.24 -8.39 8.57
N ASN A 31 -8.73 -7.26 9.06
CA ASN A 31 -8.32 -6.12 8.26
C ASN A 31 -9.40 -5.47 7.38
N ALA A 32 -10.70 -5.67 7.67
CA ALA A 32 -11.77 -5.00 6.94
C ALA A 32 -11.65 -3.47 7.05
N LEU A 33 -11.86 -2.80 5.91
CA LEU A 33 -11.94 -1.34 5.80
C LEU A 33 -13.39 -0.93 5.52
N ASN A 34 -13.76 0.27 5.96
CA ASN A 34 -14.97 0.92 5.47
C ASN A 34 -14.75 1.46 4.04
N ASP A 35 -15.81 1.93 3.38
CA ASP A 35 -15.75 2.39 1.98
C ASP A 35 -14.67 3.46 1.75
N LEU A 36 -14.56 4.41 2.68
CA LEU A 36 -13.54 5.47 2.60
C LEU A 36 -12.12 4.89 2.79
N GLY A 37 -11.95 3.98 3.74
CA GLY A 37 -10.68 3.31 4.00
C GLY A 37 -10.22 2.48 2.82
N GLU A 38 -11.12 1.73 2.19
CA GLU A 38 -10.84 0.95 1.00
C GLU A 38 -10.42 1.86 -0.17
N LYS A 39 -11.12 2.97 -0.36
CA LYS A 39 -10.75 4.00 -1.35
C LYS A 39 -9.35 4.56 -1.09
N ILE A 40 -9.04 4.93 0.14
CA ILE A 40 -7.70 5.43 0.51
C ILE A 40 -6.64 4.34 0.27
N PHE A 41 -6.93 3.09 0.63
CA PHE A 41 -6.04 1.96 0.41
C PHE A 41 -5.69 1.78 -1.07
N LEU A 42 -6.71 1.63 -1.92
CA LEU A 42 -6.52 1.42 -3.36
C LEU A 42 -5.85 2.63 -4.03
N ASP A 43 -6.15 3.84 -3.56
CA ASP A 43 -5.58 5.06 -4.14
C ASP A 43 -4.13 5.31 -3.72
N ARG A 44 -3.78 5.07 -2.45
CA ARG A 44 -2.51 5.52 -1.86
C ARG A 44 -1.49 4.42 -1.58
N TYR A 45 -1.94 3.20 -1.28
CA TYR A 45 -1.07 2.17 -0.70
C TYR A 45 -0.98 0.88 -1.52
N ALA A 46 -2.03 0.54 -2.26
CA ALA A 46 -2.02 -0.59 -3.17
C ALA A 46 -0.92 -0.43 -4.23
N LEU A 47 -0.20 -1.51 -4.50
CA LEU A 47 0.67 -1.59 -5.67
C LEU A 47 -0.18 -1.46 -6.93
N LYS A 48 0.28 -0.65 -7.89
CA LYS A 48 -0.45 -0.35 -9.13
C LYS A 48 0.30 -0.85 -10.35
N ASP A 49 -0.45 -1.14 -11.41
CA ASP A 49 0.11 -1.34 -12.73
C ASP A 49 0.63 0.00 -13.28
N ALA A 50 1.90 0.29 -13.04
CA ALA A 50 2.52 1.56 -13.41
C ALA A 50 2.49 1.84 -14.92
N LYS A 51 2.54 0.79 -15.75
CA LYS A 51 2.51 0.93 -17.21
C LYS A 51 1.08 0.87 -17.78
N LYS A 52 0.11 0.43 -16.96
CA LYS A 52 -1.30 0.29 -17.34
C LYS A 52 -1.52 -0.66 -18.52
N GLU A 53 -0.57 -1.57 -18.75
CA GLU A 53 -0.59 -2.51 -19.87
C GLU A 53 -1.63 -3.61 -19.65
N THR A 54 -1.86 -4.00 -18.39
CA THR A 54 -2.72 -5.14 -18.03
C THR A 54 -4.18 -4.76 -17.82
N VAL A 55 -4.55 -3.49 -18.01
CA VAL A 55 -5.93 -3.01 -17.76
C VAL A 55 -6.92 -3.68 -18.71
N ALA A 56 -7.93 -4.35 -18.17
CA ALA A 56 -8.89 -5.11 -18.92
C ALA A 56 -10.32 -4.87 -18.40
N VAL A 57 -11.30 -5.26 -19.21
CA VAL A 57 -12.72 -5.25 -18.81
C VAL A 57 -12.90 -6.16 -17.59
N GLY A 58 -13.61 -5.67 -16.58
CA GLY A 58 -13.82 -6.34 -15.30
C GLY A 58 -12.82 -5.94 -14.21
N ASP A 59 -11.73 -5.24 -14.54
CA ASP A 59 -10.78 -4.77 -13.53
C ASP A 59 -11.37 -3.68 -12.63
N THR A 60 -11.05 -3.75 -11.34
CA THR A 60 -11.27 -2.65 -10.40
C THR A 60 -10.22 -1.58 -10.62
N VAL A 61 -10.63 -0.32 -10.69
CA VAL A 61 -9.75 0.82 -10.96
C VAL A 61 -10.09 2.03 -10.08
N ILE A 62 -9.10 2.90 -9.86
CA ILE A 62 -9.29 4.23 -9.28
C ILE A 62 -9.26 5.27 -10.39
N VAL A 63 -10.39 5.92 -10.61
CA VAL A 63 -10.60 6.86 -11.72
C VAL A 63 -10.73 8.30 -11.23
N ALA A 64 -10.05 9.24 -11.87
CA ALA A 64 -10.24 10.67 -11.63
C ALA A 64 -11.59 11.13 -12.23
N VAL A 65 -12.59 11.29 -11.37
CA VAL A 65 -13.92 11.77 -11.76
C VAL A 65 -13.92 13.27 -12.02
N ASN A 66 -13.10 14.02 -11.28
CA ASN A 66 -12.86 15.43 -11.52
C ASN A 66 -11.34 15.68 -11.56
N VAL A 67 -10.83 16.05 -12.74
CA VAL A 67 -9.40 16.25 -12.98
C VAL A 67 -8.89 17.55 -12.33
N GLU A 68 -9.74 18.58 -12.24
CA GLU A 68 -9.37 19.87 -11.65
C GLU A 68 -9.21 19.78 -10.13
N THR A 69 -10.14 19.09 -9.45
CA THR A 69 -10.09 18.90 -8.00
C THR A 69 -9.24 17.70 -7.59
N GLY A 70 -8.87 16.84 -8.56
CA GLY A 70 -8.23 15.55 -8.29
C GLY A 70 -9.15 14.56 -7.57
N GLN A 71 -10.47 14.76 -7.58
CA GLN A 71 -11.40 13.81 -6.98
C GLN A 71 -11.34 12.49 -7.73
N ARG A 72 -11.14 11.40 -6.98
CA ARG A 72 -11.06 10.04 -7.52
C ARG A 72 -12.11 9.15 -6.88
N GLU A 73 -12.63 8.20 -7.65
CA GLU A 73 -13.58 7.20 -7.17
C GLU A 73 -13.18 5.80 -7.64
N ILE A 74 -13.74 4.79 -6.98
CA ILE A 74 -13.55 3.38 -7.34
C ILE A 74 -14.60 3.01 -8.39
N GLY A 75 -14.18 2.30 -9.42
CA GLY A 75 -15.09 1.75 -10.42
C GLY A 75 -14.58 0.46 -11.05
N VAL A 76 -15.38 -0.12 -11.94
CA VAL A 76 -15.06 -1.31 -12.72
C VAL A 76 -15.08 -0.98 -14.20
N VAL A 77 -14.04 -1.38 -14.91
CA VAL A 77 -13.95 -1.21 -16.37
C VAL A 77 -15.02 -2.05 -17.06
N LYS A 78 -15.86 -1.43 -17.87
CA LYS A 78 -16.92 -2.09 -18.66
C LYS A 78 -16.54 -2.28 -20.11
N THR A 79 -15.91 -1.27 -20.68
CA THR A 79 -15.40 -1.33 -22.06
C THR A 79 -14.03 -0.66 -22.09
N ARG A 80 -13.23 -1.06 -23.07
CA ARG A 80 -11.94 -0.46 -23.39
C ARG A 80 -11.84 -0.37 -24.91
N ASP A 81 -11.77 0.84 -25.42
CA ASP A 81 -11.47 1.15 -26.82
C ASP A 81 -10.14 1.90 -26.87
N ASP A 82 -9.06 1.13 -27.10
CA ASP A 82 -7.67 1.59 -27.04
C ASP A 82 -7.32 2.34 -25.73
N GLN A 83 -7.29 3.68 -25.79
CA GLN A 83 -6.99 4.57 -24.67
C GLN A 83 -8.22 5.06 -23.91
N GLN A 84 -9.44 4.84 -24.42
CA GLN A 84 -10.68 5.28 -23.79
C GLN A 84 -11.38 4.12 -23.09
N LEU A 85 -11.79 4.36 -21.83
CA LEU A 85 -12.44 3.36 -20.99
C LEU A 85 -13.78 3.89 -20.49
N THR A 86 -14.81 3.05 -20.55
CA THR A 86 -16.07 3.28 -19.85
C THR A 86 -16.04 2.53 -18.53
N ILE A 87 -16.28 3.25 -17.44
CA ILE A 87 -16.15 2.75 -16.07
C ILE A 87 -17.48 2.96 -15.36
N GLU A 88 -17.99 1.90 -14.74
CA GLU A 88 -19.11 2.00 -13.80
C GLU A 88 -18.55 2.22 -12.40
N LEU A 89 -18.87 3.37 -11.81
CA LEU A 89 -18.53 3.72 -10.43
C LEU A 89 -19.38 2.92 -9.44
N ARG A 90 -18.95 2.87 -8.17
CA ARG A 90 -19.69 2.15 -7.12
C ARG A 90 -21.09 2.68 -6.84
N ASP A 91 -21.36 3.95 -7.13
CA ASP A 91 -22.68 4.57 -7.00
C ASP A 91 -23.58 4.29 -8.22
N GLY A 92 -23.10 3.52 -9.20
CA GLY A 92 -23.81 3.18 -10.44
C GLY A 92 -23.66 4.23 -11.54
N ALA A 93 -22.99 5.35 -11.29
CA ALA A 93 -22.72 6.32 -12.34
C ALA A 93 -21.71 5.75 -13.35
N VAL A 94 -21.87 6.09 -14.62
CA VAL A 94 -20.96 5.67 -15.69
C VAL A 94 -20.14 6.87 -16.13
N VAL A 95 -18.82 6.72 -16.15
CA VAL A 95 -17.88 7.75 -16.59
C VAL A 95 -16.99 7.21 -17.70
N GLU A 96 -16.70 8.07 -18.67
CA GLU A 96 -15.69 7.79 -19.69
C GLU A 96 -14.42 8.56 -19.39
N ARG A 97 -13.29 7.85 -19.37
CA ARG A 97 -11.98 8.45 -19.09
C ARG A 97 -10.89 7.83 -19.95
N GLN A 98 -9.88 8.63 -20.22
CA GLN A 98 -8.66 8.15 -20.83
C GLN A 98 -7.84 7.33 -19.82
N LEU A 99 -7.06 6.39 -20.33
CA LEU A 99 -6.19 5.49 -19.56
C LEU A 99 -5.26 6.26 -18.59
N GLU A 100 -4.83 7.47 -18.97
CA GLU A 100 -4.00 8.33 -18.12
C GLU A 100 -4.68 8.75 -16.80
N HIS A 101 -6.00 8.85 -16.76
CA HIS A 101 -6.78 9.28 -15.59
C HIS A 101 -7.23 8.13 -14.68
N ILE A 102 -6.72 6.92 -14.94
CA ILE A 102 -7.14 5.70 -14.27
C ILE A 102 -5.91 4.98 -13.74
N ASP A 103 -5.98 4.47 -12.51
CA ASP A 103 -4.99 3.53 -11.99
C ASP A 103 -5.62 2.17 -11.75
N LYS A 104 -4.93 1.11 -12.17
CA LYS A 104 -5.27 -0.26 -11.84
C LYS A 104 -4.47 -0.72 -10.62
N PRO A 105 -5.10 -0.90 -9.45
CA PRO A 105 -4.46 -1.61 -8.34
C PRO A 105 -4.25 -3.08 -8.70
N LEU A 106 -3.04 -3.57 -8.47
CA LEU A 106 -2.68 -4.99 -8.47
C LEU A 106 -3.02 -5.65 -7.13
N GLU A 107 -3.07 -4.84 -6.07
CA GLU A 107 -3.51 -5.24 -4.73
C GLU A 107 -4.92 -4.68 -4.50
N THR A 108 -5.93 -5.53 -4.59
CA THR A 108 -7.34 -5.15 -4.38
C THR A 108 -7.78 -5.32 -2.93
N ARG A 109 -6.94 -5.94 -2.10
CA ARG A 109 -7.23 -6.23 -0.70
C ARG A 109 -6.08 -5.83 0.22
N PRO A 110 -6.34 -5.26 1.41
CA PRO A 110 -5.28 -4.85 2.34
C PRO A 110 -4.31 -5.98 2.68
N GLU A 111 -4.79 -7.22 2.81
CA GLU A 111 -3.96 -8.36 3.18
C GLU A 111 -2.85 -8.63 2.16
N GLN A 112 -3.09 -8.37 0.86
CA GLN A 112 -2.07 -8.51 -0.18
C GLN A 112 -0.93 -7.50 0.02
N MET A 113 -1.27 -6.26 0.36
CA MET A 113 -0.28 -5.24 0.75
C MET A 113 0.45 -5.65 2.03
N LEU A 114 -0.25 -6.16 3.04
CA LEU A 114 0.40 -6.58 4.29
C LEU A 114 1.36 -7.75 4.07
N ASP A 115 1.02 -8.70 3.19
CA ASP A 115 1.91 -9.79 2.78
C ASP A 115 3.16 -9.24 2.07
N ARG A 116 2.99 -8.30 1.13
CA ARG A 116 4.10 -7.62 0.44
C ARG A 116 5.00 -6.88 1.43
N VAL A 117 4.42 -6.09 2.32
CA VAL A 117 5.17 -5.29 3.31
C VAL A 117 5.95 -6.22 4.24
N ALA A 118 5.30 -7.25 4.80
CA ALA A 118 5.94 -8.21 5.69
C ALA A 118 7.12 -8.94 5.03
N ARG A 119 6.96 -9.36 3.76
CA ARG A 119 8.06 -9.93 2.97
C ARG A 119 9.18 -8.91 2.79
N GLY A 120 8.85 -7.72 2.30
CA GLY A 120 9.83 -6.67 1.98
C GLY A 120 10.67 -6.22 3.16
N ILE A 121 10.08 -6.11 4.35
CA ILE A 121 10.85 -5.73 5.55
C ILE A 121 11.66 -6.89 6.12
N ALA A 122 11.30 -8.15 5.84
CA ALA A 122 12.07 -9.32 6.24
C ALA A 122 13.27 -9.61 5.33
N GLU A 123 13.32 -9.05 4.11
CA GLU A 123 14.39 -9.30 3.13
C GLU A 123 15.79 -8.89 3.61
N VAL A 124 15.89 -7.95 4.56
CA VAL A 124 17.18 -7.52 5.15
C VAL A 124 17.75 -8.52 6.17
N GLU A 125 16.94 -9.47 6.64
CA GLU A 125 17.34 -10.49 7.60
C GLU A 125 18.21 -11.57 6.94
N ALA A 126 18.96 -12.32 7.77
CA ALA A 126 19.73 -13.46 7.30
C ALA A 126 18.82 -14.48 6.57
N PRO A 127 19.27 -15.13 5.47
CA PRO A 127 18.40 -15.97 4.64
C PRO A 127 17.65 -17.08 5.39
N ASP A 128 18.26 -17.67 6.42
CA ASP A 128 17.66 -18.70 7.28
C ASP A 128 16.59 -18.14 8.26
N LYS A 129 16.55 -16.82 8.44
CA LYS A 129 15.63 -16.10 9.34
C LYS A 129 14.53 -15.33 8.63
N GLN A 130 14.63 -15.10 7.32
CA GLN A 130 13.65 -14.32 6.57
C GLN A 130 12.21 -14.85 6.72
N ALA A 131 12.02 -16.18 6.61
CA ALA A 131 10.69 -16.79 6.76
C ALA A 131 10.11 -16.62 8.18
N GLU A 132 10.96 -16.74 9.21
CA GLU A 132 10.59 -16.54 10.61
C GLU A 132 10.12 -15.10 10.83
N TRP A 133 10.90 -14.12 10.36
CA TRP A 133 10.60 -12.71 10.52
C TRP A 133 9.43 -12.25 9.68
N GLN A 134 9.29 -12.72 8.44
CA GLN A 134 8.12 -12.44 7.60
C GLN A 134 6.83 -12.84 8.31
N GLN A 135 6.78 -14.03 8.94
CA GLN A 135 5.60 -14.47 9.70
C GLN A 135 5.33 -13.57 10.91
N LYS A 136 6.36 -13.20 11.67
CA LYS A 136 6.24 -12.30 12.83
C LYS A 136 5.76 -10.91 12.44
N PHE A 137 6.31 -10.34 11.37
CA PHE A 137 5.90 -9.06 10.83
C PHE A 137 4.48 -9.11 10.29
N ARG A 138 4.12 -10.17 9.56
CA ARG A 138 2.77 -10.35 9.05
C ARG A 138 1.74 -10.41 10.18
N TRP A 139 2.04 -11.16 11.24
CA TRP A 139 1.22 -11.22 12.45
C TRP A 139 1.09 -9.86 13.14
N LEU A 140 2.16 -9.07 13.20
CA LEU A 140 2.16 -7.72 13.78
C LEU A 140 1.31 -6.73 12.97
N LEU A 141 1.25 -6.91 11.65
CA LEU A 141 0.43 -6.08 10.75
C LEU A 141 -1.04 -6.49 10.74
N ASP A 142 -1.36 -7.74 11.08
CA ASP A 142 -2.73 -8.24 11.12
C ASP A 142 -3.60 -7.54 12.16
N ASP A 143 -4.89 -7.44 11.86
CA ASP A 143 -5.93 -6.74 12.62
C ASP A 143 -5.55 -5.31 13.00
N TRP A 144 -4.71 -4.67 12.18
CA TRP A 144 -4.19 -3.32 12.43
C TRP A 144 -3.50 -3.18 13.80
N LYS A 145 -2.94 -4.26 14.37
CA LYS A 145 -2.20 -4.23 15.65
C LYS A 145 -1.06 -3.21 15.62
N PHE A 146 -0.45 -3.06 14.45
CA PHE A 146 0.51 -2.01 14.15
C PHE A 146 0.27 -1.46 12.74
N VAL A 147 0.28 -0.13 12.61
CA VAL A 147 0.17 0.56 11.32
C VAL A 147 1.46 1.34 11.07
N PRO A 148 2.34 0.88 10.18
CA PRO A 148 3.56 1.61 9.85
C PRO A 148 3.24 2.89 9.09
N GLY A 149 4.23 3.79 9.00
CA GLY A 149 4.10 5.02 8.23
C GLY A 149 3.74 4.74 6.77
N GLY A 150 2.93 5.62 6.16
CA GLY A 150 2.38 5.40 4.81
C GLY A 150 3.41 5.05 3.74
N ARG A 151 4.61 5.65 3.78
CA ARG A 151 5.72 5.31 2.86
C ARG A 151 6.18 3.86 2.96
N ILE A 152 6.22 3.31 4.17
CA ILE A 152 6.61 1.92 4.38
C ILE A 152 5.55 1.01 3.75
N LEU A 153 4.26 1.33 3.94
CA LEU A 153 3.16 0.59 3.30
C LEU A 153 3.25 0.63 1.76
N THR A 154 3.57 1.78 1.18
CA THR A 154 3.69 1.93 -0.27
C THR A 154 4.93 1.26 -0.84
N ALA A 155 6.09 1.39 -0.19
CA ALA A 155 7.38 1.08 -0.80
C ALA A 155 7.97 -0.28 -0.40
N ALA A 156 7.69 -0.80 0.81
CA ALA A 156 8.27 -2.06 1.25
C ALA A 156 7.85 -3.23 0.33
N GLY A 157 8.83 -4.03 -0.09
CA GLY A 157 8.61 -5.19 -0.97
C GLY A 157 8.31 -4.83 -2.43
N THR A 158 8.68 -3.61 -2.85
CA THR A 158 8.61 -3.11 -4.23
C THR A 158 9.99 -2.67 -4.73
N ASP A 159 10.16 -2.59 -6.04
CA ASP A 159 11.39 -2.07 -6.67
C ASP A 159 11.38 -0.52 -6.80
N GLN A 160 10.51 0.17 -6.06
CA GLN A 160 10.41 1.62 -6.15
C GLN A 160 11.55 2.31 -5.40
N ASN A 161 12.18 3.31 -6.03
CA ASN A 161 13.23 4.14 -5.42
C ASN A 161 12.67 5.20 -4.46
N LEU A 162 11.76 4.81 -3.56
CA LEU A 162 11.22 5.65 -2.51
C LEU A 162 12.00 5.47 -1.22
N THR A 163 12.08 6.52 -0.41
CA THR A 163 12.55 6.37 0.97
C THR A 163 11.44 5.83 1.87
N PHE A 164 11.80 4.97 2.82
CA PHE A 164 10.89 4.52 3.89
C PHE A 164 10.74 5.57 5.00
N TYR A 165 11.66 6.54 5.09
CA TYR A 165 11.62 7.62 6.05
C TYR A 165 10.82 8.81 5.49
N ASN A 166 9.92 9.37 6.29
CA ASN A 166 9.13 10.52 5.88
C ASN A 166 9.83 11.85 6.11
N CYS A 167 10.56 11.99 7.23
CA CYS A 167 11.02 13.28 7.73
C CYS A 167 12.55 13.29 7.85
N TYR A 168 13.17 14.31 7.28
CA TYR A 168 14.60 14.53 7.31
C TYR A 168 14.92 15.87 7.94
N VAL A 169 16.04 15.93 8.65
CA VAL A 169 16.66 17.18 9.07
C VAL A 169 18.05 17.19 8.47
N ILE A 170 18.34 18.19 7.64
CA ILE A 170 19.67 18.36 7.04
C ILE A 170 20.39 19.55 7.69
N PRO A 171 21.73 19.62 7.59
CA PRO A 171 22.50 20.72 8.14
C PRO A 171 22.06 22.09 7.59
N SER A 172 22.33 23.14 8.37
CA SER A 172 22.17 24.52 7.90
C SER A 172 23.03 24.80 6.68
N PRO A 173 22.54 25.60 5.71
CA PRO A 173 23.31 25.96 4.53
C PRO A 173 24.55 26.77 4.92
N HIS A 174 25.66 26.55 4.25
CA HIS A 174 26.78 27.50 4.33
C HIS A 174 26.36 28.84 3.70
N ASP A 175 26.77 29.95 4.32
CA ASP A 175 26.46 31.32 3.88
C ASP A 175 27.27 31.72 2.62
N SER A 176 27.03 31.00 1.53
CA SER A 176 27.60 31.23 0.21
C SER A 176 26.63 30.72 -0.86
N ARG A 177 26.78 31.21 -2.09
CA ARG A 177 25.96 30.75 -3.23
C ARG A 177 26.08 29.25 -3.44
N GLU A 178 27.30 28.72 -3.37
CA GLU A 178 27.58 27.28 -3.49
C GLU A 178 26.98 26.46 -2.34
N GLY A 179 27.07 26.96 -1.11
CA GLY A 179 26.49 26.32 0.07
C GLY A 179 24.96 26.23 0.01
N ILE A 180 24.31 27.32 -0.43
CA ILE A 180 22.87 27.36 -0.67
C ILE A 180 22.49 26.36 -1.75
N MET A 181 23.19 26.36 -2.89
CA MET A 181 22.88 25.44 -4.00
C MET A 181 23.09 23.98 -3.61
N THR A 182 24.15 23.65 -2.88
CA THR A 182 24.40 22.29 -2.36
C THR A 182 23.26 21.82 -1.47
N THR A 183 22.80 22.69 -0.56
CA THR A 183 21.67 22.40 0.33
C THR A 183 20.39 22.21 -0.48
N LEU A 184 20.11 23.07 -1.46
CA LEU A 184 18.95 22.94 -2.35
C LEU A 184 19.00 21.63 -3.15
N THR A 185 20.17 21.21 -3.65
CA THR A 185 20.34 19.93 -4.33
C THR A 185 19.99 18.76 -3.40
N GLN A 186 20.48 18.75 -2.16
CA GLN A 186 20.14 17.72 -1.17
C GLN A 186 18.65 17.69 -0.85
N MET A 187 18.05 18.87 -0.62
CA MET A 187 16.62 18.98 -0.38
C MET A 187 15.82 18.42 -1.55
N THR A 188 16.20 18.79 -2.77
CA THR A 188 15.52 18.35 -4.00
C THR A 188 15.58 16.84 -4.16
N GLU A 189 16.73 16.22 -3.88
CA GLU A 189 16.88 14.76 -3.96
C GLU A 189 16.05 14.01 -2.90
N ILE A 190 15.96 14.55 -1.69
CA ILE A 190 15.11 13.97 -0.65
C ILE A 190 13.63 14.09 -1.05
N MET A 191 13.21 15.27 -1.51
CA MET A 191 11.83 15.56 -1.92
C MET A 191 11.42 14.80 -3.19
N SER A 192 12.34 14.54 -4.13
CA SER A 192 12.04 13.75 -5.34
C SER A 192 11.73 12.30 -5.00
N ARG A 193 12.38 11.76 -3.96
CA ARG A 193 12.06 10.45 -3.35
C ARG A 193 10.91 10.54 -2.36
N GLY A 194 10.39 11.75 -2.14
CA GLY A 194 9.20 12.14 -1.39
C GLY A 194 9.41 12.51 0.09
N GLY A 195 10.63 12.48 0.59
CA GLY A 195 10.89 12.89 1.98
C GLY A 195 10.60 14.38 2.19
N GLY A 196 10.03 14.72 3.35
CA GLY A 196 9.97 16.10 3.83
C GLY A 196 11.29 16.51 4.46
N VAL A 197 11.68 17.78 4.30
CA VAL A 197 12.95 18.30 4.79
C VAL A 197 12.74 19.49 5.73
N GLY A 198 13.26 19.38 6.95
CA GLY A 198 13.45 20.49 7.86
C GLY A 198 14.87 21.02 7.79
N ILE A 199 15.02 22.34 7.73
CA ILE A 199 16.32 23.03 7.76
C ILE A 199 16.30 24.21 8.71
N ASN A 200 17.46 24.53 9.27
CA ASN A 200 17.68 25.78 9.98
C ASN A 200 18.41 26.76 9.04
N ILE A 201 17.77 27.89 8.71
CA ILE A 201 18.33 28.92 7.82
C ILE A 201 19.06 30.05 8.54
N SER A 202 19.18 30.00 9.87
CA SER A 202 19.84 31.05 10.67
C SER A 202 21.32 31.23 10.38
N SER A 203 21.95 30.32 9.64
CA SER A 203 23.32 30.47 9.14
C SER A 203 23.46 31.51 8.03
N LEU A 204 22.38 31.84 7.32
CA LEU A 204 22.40 32.79 6.22
C LEU A 204 22.41 34.23 6.74
N ARG A 205 23.20 35.07 6.09
CA ARG A 205 23.25 36.50 6.42
C ARG A 205 21.87 37.17 6.25
N PRO A 206 21.55 38.17 7.08
CA PRO A 206 20.29 38.91 6.96
C PRO A 206 20.25 39.76 5.68
N HIS A 207 19.06 40.28 5.39
CA HIS A 207 18.86 41.25 4.32
C HIS A 207 19.80 42.45 4.48
N HIS A 208 20.37 42.94 3.37
CA HIS A 208 21.36 44.04 3.30
C HIS A 208 22.74 43.75 3.93
N ALA A 209 23.06 42.52 4.32
CA ALA A 209 24.42 42.19 4.73
C ALA A 209 25.40 42.25 3.54
N TYR A 210 26.53 42.93 3.72
CA TYR A 210 27.53 43.16 2.69
C TYR A 210 28.07 41.85 2.08
N VAL A 211 28.16 41.80 0.74
CA VAL A 211 28.67 40.68 -0.06
C VAL A 211 29.97 41.09 -0.75
N ARG A 212 31.10 40.77 -0.11
CA ARG A 212 32.46 41.14 -0.54
C ARG A 212 32.75 40.87 -2.02
N GLY A 213 32.32 39.71 -2.55
CA GLY A 213 32.67 39.28 -3.91
C GLY A 213 31.99 40.05 -5.05
N VAL A 214 30.92 40.80 -4.76
CA VAL A 214 30.19 41.60 -5.75
C VAL A 214 30.06 43.08 -5.36
N ASN A 215 30.71 43.47 -4.27
CA ASN A 215 30.68 44.83 -3.70
C ASN A 215 29.24 45.38 -3.52
N GLY A 216 28.34 44.53 -3.03
CA GLY A 216 26.94 44.85 -2.78
C GLY A 216 26.48 44.47 -1.39
#